data_AF-K0BFI9-F1
#
_entry.id   AF-K0BFI9-F1
#
_cell.length_a   1.000
_cell.length_b   1.000
_cell.length_c   1.000
_cell.angle_alpha   90.00
_cell.angle_beta   90.00
_cell.angle_gamma   90.00
#
_symmetry.space_group_name_H-M   'P 1'
#
loop_
_entity.id
_entity.type
_entity.pdbx_description
1 polymer ?
#
loop_
_entity_poly.entity_id
_entity_poly.type
_entity_poly.pdbx_seq_one_letter_code
_entity_poly.pdbx_strand_id
1 'polypeptide(L)'
;MQMISIEYILECMNDEKNYFGDIWKNCLNNKKRFNRTKLKEILKKMEELGHIKKHGYKNEAYYEKYYHYSLEEHIGFINNLIFTYESKINSALKKLESKKIFLDISKDLTSYKFSKYTKTDYESIVTGMTSMFELASSILWTIETSDDSELKKELKNCFKQINEFMDETNQRLLEGRKTNERILLQRDFSSKIPKAGHLKI
;
A
#
# COMPACT_ATOMS: atom_id res chain seq x y z
N MET A 1 0.66 -14.01 -4.76
CA MET A 1 0.51 -13.07 -3.64
C MET A 1 -0.76 -13.40 -2.89
N GLN A 2 -0.70 -13.33 -1.57
CA GLN A 2 -1.86 -13.59 -0.72
C GLN A 2 -2.50 -12.24 -0.35
N MET A 3 -3.82 -12.19 -0.30
CA MET A 3 -4.53 -11.02 0.22
C MET A 3 -5.05 -11.34 1.61
N ILE A 4 -5.10 -10.33 2.48
CA ILE A 4 -5.72 -10.41 3.78
C ILE A 4 -6.65 -9.22 3.97
N SER A 5 -7.83 -9.47 4.54
CA SER A 5 -8.75 -8.39 4.90
C SER A 5 -8.20 -7.59 6.09
N ILE A 6 -8.30 -6.27 6.01
CA ILE A 6 -7.99 -5.33 7.10
C ILE A 6 -8.93 -5.60 8.28
N GLU A 7 -10.24 -5.70 7.99
CA GLU A 7 -11.30 -6.02 8.95
C GLU A 7 -10.98 -7.31 9.71
N TYR A 8 -10.58 -8.36 9.00
CA TYR A 8 -10.23 -9.64 9.63
C TYR A 8 -9.09 -9.50 10.66
N ILE A 9 -8.07 -8.70 10.36
CA ILE A 9 -6.98 -8.44 11.32
C ILE A 9 -7.50 -7.66 12.54
N LEU A 10 -8.37 -6.67 12.32
CA LEU A 10 -8.97 -5.89 13.40
C LEU A 10 -9.90 -6.74 14.27
N GLU A 11 -10.68 -7.65 13.71
CA GLU A 11 -11.52 -8.61 14.46
C GLU A 11 -10.70 -9.59 15.31
N CYS A 12 -9.44 -9.84 14.92
CA CYS A 12 -8.53 -10.65 15.73
C CYS A 12 -7.95 -9.88 16.93
N MET A 13 -8.20 -8.57 17.03
CA MET A 13 -7.73 -7.68 18.09
C MET A 13 -8.87 -7.30 19.03
N ASN A 14 -9.18 -8.19 19.98
CA ASN A 14 -10.35 -8.04 20.85
C ASN A 14 -10.06 -7.37 22.19
N ASP A 15 -8.78 -7.21 22.53
CA ASP A 15 -8.36 -6.60 23.79
C ASP A 15 -8.07 -5.11 23.58
N GLU A 16 -8.06 -4.32 24.65
CA GLU A 16 -7.55 -2.94 24.58
C GLU A 16 -6.07 -2.94 24.17
N LYS A 17 -5.28 -3.88 24.74
CA LYS A 17 -3.86 -4.09 24.43
C LYS A 17 -3.66 -5.46 23.81
N ASN A 18 -3.43 -5.48 22.51
CA ASN A 18 -3.26 -6.74 21.76
C ASN A 18 -1.78 -7.07 21.61
N TYR A 19 -1.27 -8.01 22.40
CA TYR A 19 0.12 -8.44 22.29
C TYR A 19 0.34 -9.30 21.04
N PHE A 20 1.52 -9.20 20.43
CA PHE A 20 1.87 -9.98 19.23
C PHE A 20 1.64 -11.48 19.40
N GLY A 21 1.96 -12.02 20.58
CA GLY A 21 1.80 -13.44 20.88
C GLY A 21 0.34 -13.91 20.80
N ASP A 22 -0.60 -13.06 21.19
CA ASP A 22 -2.02 -13.40 21.25
C ASP A 22 -2.68 -13.19 19.90
N ILE A 23 -2.34 -12.09 19.20
CA ILE A 23 -2.69 -11.91 17.79
C ILE A 23 -2.22 -13.12 16.96
N TRP A 24 -0.99 -13.60 17.19
CA TRP A 24 -0.45 -14.75 16.46
C TRP A 24 -1.15 -16.08 16.76
N LYS A 25 -1.72 -16.24 17.96
CA LYS A 25 -2.51 -17.43 18.32
C LYS A 25 -3.91 -17.38 17.72
N ASN A 26 -4.54 -16.20 17.79
CA ASN A 26 -5.96 -16.01 17.50
C ASN A 26 -6.22 -15.71 16.01
N CYS A 27 -5.32 -14.96 15.37
CA CYS A 27 -5.42 -14.64 13.96
C CYS A 27 -4.91 -15.80 13.11
N LEU A 28 -5.84 -16.59 12.56
CA LEU A 28 -5.53 -17.74 11.71
C LEU A 28 -5.65 -17.38 10.22
N ASN A 29 -5.08 -18.20 9.35
CA ASN A 29 -5.13 -18.10 7.91
C ASN A 29 -5.53 -19.46 7.37
N ASN A 30 -6.76 -19.62 6.91
CA ASN A 30 -7.32 -20.92 6.51
C ASN A 30 -7.10 -21.99 7.60
N LYS A 31 -7.47 -21.66 8.85
CA LYS A 31 -7.30 -22.51 10.06
C LYS A 31 -5.85 -22.80 10.47
N LYS A 32 -4.85 -22.17 9.84
CA LYS A 32 -3.42 -22.33 10.18
C LYS A 32 -2.84 -21.03 10.73
N ARG A 33 -1.87 -21.09 11.64
CA ARG A 33 -1.19 -19.89 12.13
C ARG A 33 -0.38 -19.23 11.02
N PHE A 34 -0.34 -17.90 11.01
CA PHE A 34 0.60 -17.18 10.16
C PHE A 34 2.05 -17.53 10.52
N ASN A 35 2.95 -17.48 9.55
CA ASN A 35 4.36 -17.34 9.86
C ASN A 35 4.56 -16.04 10.67
N ARG A 36 5.34 -16.07 11.76
CA ARG A 36 5.54 -14.90 12.63
C ARG A 36 6.10 -13.69 11.88
N THR A 37 7.03 -13.89 10.95
CA THR A 37 7.59 -12.81 10.13
C THR A 37 6.50 -12.20 9.26
N LYS A 38 5.68 -13.03 8.62
CA LYS A 38 4.57 -12.57 7.78
C LYS A 38 3.53 -11.77 8.59
N LEU A 39 3.20 -12.22 9.81
CA LEU A 39 2.30 -11.47 10.68
C LEU A 39 2.87 -10.11 11.09
N LYS A 40 4.18 -10.03 11.37
CA LYS A 40 4.85 -8.75 11.66
C LYS A 40 4.78 -7.80 10.47
N GLU A 41 4.94 -8.29 9.24
CA GLU A 41 4.80 -7.48 8.03
C GLU A 41 3.37 -6.96 7.86
N ILE A 42 2.36 -7.80 8.10
CA ILE A 42 0.94 -7.40 8.08
C ILE A 42 0.68 -6.30 9.12
N LEU A 43 1.11 -6.49 10.36
CA LEU A 43 0.91 -5.51 11.42
C LEU A 43 1.65 -4.19 11.14
N LYS A 44 2.84 -4.25 10.54
CA LYS A 44 3.56 -3.06 10.09
C LYS A 44 2.78 -2.28 9.03
N LYS A 45 2.15 -2.98 8.08
CA LYS A 45 1.28 -2.33 7.07
C LYS A 45 0.01 -1.73 7.68
N MET A 46 -0.61 -2.44 8.62
CA MET A 46 -1.76 -1.91 9.36
C MET A 46 -1.40 -0.63 10.11
N GLU A 47 -0.20 -0.57 10.70
CA GLU A 47 0.34 0.61 11.38
C GLU A 47 0.65 1.74 10.39
N GLU A 48 1.31 1.45 9.27
CA GLU A 48 1.62 2.42 8.22
C GLU A 48 0.37 3.05 7.59
N LEU A 49 -0.75 2.30 7.56
CA LEU A 49 -2.06 2.77 7.07
C LEU A 49 -2.94 3.39 8.18
N GLY A 50 -2.45 3.46 9.42
CA GLY A 50 -3.14 4.13 10.51
C GLY A 50 -4.25 3.33 11.20
N HIS A 51 -4.42 2.05 10.91
CA HIS A 51 -5.47 1.20 11.53
C HIS A 51 -5.12 0.75 12.95
N ILE A 52 -3.83 0.65 13.24
CA ILE A 52 -3.33 0.24 14.55
C ILE A 52 -2.15 1.10 14.95
N LYS A 53 -1.93 1.20 16.26
CA LYS A 53 -0.75 1.86 16.82
C LYS A 53 0.03 0.87 17.64
N LYS A 54 1.32 0.78 17.37
CA LYS A 54 2.23 -0.06 18.15
C LYS A 54 2.78 0.71 19.34
N HIS A 55 2.75 0.08 20.50
CA HIS A 55 3.34 0.57 21.74
C HIS A 55 4.41 -0.40 22.23
N GLY A 56 5.43 0.13 22.92
CA GLY A 56 6.50 -0.67 23.51
C GLY A 56 7.50 -1.27 22.51
N TYR A 57 8.43 -2.07 23.03
CA TYR A 57 9.53 -2.67 22.27
C TYR A 57 9.65 -4.17 22.52
N LYS A 58 10.19 -4.90 21.53
CA LYS A 58 10.48 -6.35 21.60
C LYS A 58 9.28 -7.18 22.06
N ASN A 59 9.35 -7.81 23.23
CA ASN A 59 8.38 -8.77 23.75
C ASN A 59 7.23 -8.10 24.51
N GLU A 60 7.39 -6.83 24.89
CA GLU A 60 6.34 -6.04 25.55
C GLU A 60 5.55 -5.21 24.54
N ALA A 61 5.83 -5.39 23.25
CA ALA A 61 5.14 -4.67 22.20
C ALA A 61 3.68 -5.14 22.10
N TYR A 62 2.77 -4.19 22.18
CA TYR A 62 1.34 -4.41 21.99
C TYR A 62 0.78 -3.43 20.97
N TYR A 63 -0.40 -3.75 20.47
CA TYR A 63 -1.09 -3.00 19.43
C TYR A 63 -2.45 -2.58 19.95
N GLU A 64 -2.78 -1.32 19.76
CA GLU A 64 -4.12 -0.78 19.99
C GLU A 64 -4.75 -0.51 18.63
N LYS A 65 -6.06 -0.75 18.51
CA LYS A 65 -6.83 -0.27 17.36
C LYS A 65 -6.74 1.25 17.38
N TYR A 66 -6.19 1.83 16.33
CA TYR A 66 -6.03 3.26 16.24
C TYR A 66 -7.11 3.80 15.32
N TYR A 67 -8.05 4.54 15.91
CA TYR A 67 -8.94 5.41 15.17
C TYR A 67 -8.54 6.82 15.55
N HIS A 68 -8.22 7.63 14.55
CA HIS A 68 -7.90 9.05 14.71
C HIS A 68 -8.94 9.73 15.61
N TYR A 69 -8.49 10.55 16.57
CA TYR A 69 -9.38 11.09 17.60
C TYR A 69 -10.30 12.19 17.05
N SER A 70 -9.94 12.80 15.92
CA SER A 70 -10.78 13.76 15.20
C SER A 70 -10.74 13.55 13.68
N LEU A 71 -11.71 14.17 12.99
CA LEU A 71 -11.77 14.23 11.54
C LEU A 71 -10.47 14.84 10.96
N GLU A 72 -10.01 15.96 11.53
CA GLU A 72 -8.82 16.67 11.06
C GLU A 72 -7.55 15.84 11.22
N GLU A 73 -7.43 15.08 12.32
CA GLU A 73 -6.31 14.17 12.52
C GLU A 73 -6.30 13.05 11.48
N HIS A 74 -7.47 12.48 11.16
CA HIS A 74 -7.60 11.42 10.17
C HIS A 74 -7.23 11.93 8.78
N ILE A 75 -7.86 13.02 8.34
CA ILE A 75 -7.62 13.60 7.03
C ILE A 75 -6.18 14.11 6.91
N GLY A 76 -5.65 14.72 7.97
CA GLY A 76 -4.24 15.15 8.03
C GLY A 76 -3.27 13.99 7.87
N PHE A 77 -3.53 12.84 8.52
CA PHE A 77 -2.73 11.64 8.35
C PHE A 77 -2.77 11.09 6.93
N ILE A 78 -3.98 10.96 6.36
CA ILE A 78 -4.17 10.47 4.98
C ILE A 78 -3.46 11.38 3.98
N ASN A 79 -3.63 12.70 4.10
CA ASN A 79 -2.97 13.67 3.22
C ASN A 79 -1.44 13.59 3.31
N ASN A 80 -0.90 13.37 4.51
CA ASN A 80 0.54 13.17 4.67
C ASN A 80 1.04 11.88 3.98
N LEU A 81 0.27 10.79 4.03
CA LEU A 81 0.58 9.58 3.29
C LEU A 81 0.52 9.80 1.77
N ILE A 82 -0.53 10.45 1.27
CA ILE A 82 -0.67 10.83 -0.15
C ILE A 82 0.58 11.61 -0.59
N PHE A 83 0.90 12.70 0.10
CA PHE A 83 2.05 13.53 -0.22
C PHE A 83 3.37 12.74 -0.21
N THR A 84 3.57 11.88 0.78
CA THR A 84 4.77 11.03 0.89
C THR A 84 4.88 10.08 -0.30
N TYR A 85 3.78 9.44 -0.69
CA TYR A 85 3.77 8.49 -1.80
C TYR A 85 3.89 9.18 -3.16
N GLU A 86 3.20 10.30 -3.38
CA GLU A 86 3.34 11.14 -4.57
C GLU A 86 4.79 11.58 -4.76
N SER A 87 5.42 12.09 -3.70
CA SER A 87 6.83 12.53 -3.73
C SER A 87 7.78 11.39 -4.10
N LYS A 88 7.57 10.21 -3.52
CA LYS A 88 8.36 9.01 -3.83
C LYS A 88 8.18 8.55 -5.28
N ILE A 89 6.95 8.53 -5.78
CA ILE A 89 6.61 8.16 -7.15
C ILE A 89 7.23 9.15 -8.14
N ASN A 90 7.04 10.46 -7.93
CA ASN A 90 7.58 11.51 -8.78
C ASN A 90 9.12 11.49 -8.83
N SER A 91 9.78 11.27 -7.69
CA SER A 91 11.24 11.14 -7.63
C SER A 91 11.74 9.94 -8.42
N ALA A 92 11.05 8.80 -8.32
CA ALA A 92 11.39 7.60 -9.08
C ALA A 92 11.12 7.79 -10.59
N LEU A 93 9.97 8.37 -10.98
CA LEU A 93 9.63 8.70 -12.36
C LEU A 93 10.70 9.56 -13.03
N LYS A 94 11.13 10.66 -12.39
CA LYS A 94 12.14 11.57 -12.94
C LYS A 94 13.49 10.87 -13.22
N LYS A 95 13.88 9.94 -12.34
CA LYS A 95 15.10 9.12 -12.51
C LYS A 95 14.96 8.09 -13.64
N LEU A 96 13.74 7.63 -13.90
CA LEU A 96 13.44 6.69 -14.96
C LEU A 96 13.30 7.38 -16.33
N GLU A 97 12.67 8.56 -16.39
CA GLU A 97 12.52 9.39 -17.59
C GLU A 97 13.87 9.81 -18.18
N SER A 98 14.85 10.13 -17.33
CA SER A 98 16.19 10.54 -17.73
C SER A 98 17.08 9.40 -18.26
N LYS A 99 16.62 8.14 -18.21
CA LYS A 99 17.39 6.97 -18.62
C LYS A 99 16.63 6.21 -19.72
N LYS A 100 17.34 5.68 -20.72
CA LYS A 100 16.77 4.85 -21.81
C LYS A 100 16.24 3.46 -21.36
N ILE A 101 15.84 3.32 -20.10
CA ILE A 101 15.42 2.09 -19.43
C ILE A 101 14.22 1.45 -20.13
N PHE A 102 13.42 2.27 -20.78
CA PHE A 102 12.14 1.89 -21.34
C PHE A 102 12.22 1.20 -22.71
N LEU A 103 13.38 1.26 -23.39
CA LEU A 103 13.71 0.38 -24.51
C LEU A 103 14.09 -1.04 -24.03
N ASP A 104 14.64 -1.17 -22.82
CA ASP A 104 15.17 -2.44 -22.29
C ASP A 104 14.09 -3.33 -21.62
N ILE A 105 13.02 -2.75 -21.06
CA ILE A 105 11.89 -3.52 -20.49
C ILE A 105 11.15 -4.35 -21.56
N SER A 106 11.23 -3.94 -22.83
CA SER A 106 10.56 -4.58 -23.97
C SER A 106 11.17 -5.94 -24.37
N LYS A 107 12.44 -6.18 -24.02
CA LYS A 107 13.21 -7.33 -24.49
C LYS A 107 13.38 -8.43 -23.45
N ASP A 108 12.45 -8.54 -22.51
CA ASP A 108 12.45 -9.50 -21.41
C ASP A 108 13.25 -8.98 -20.19
N LEU A 109 12.53 -8.69 -19.10
CA LEU A 109 13.11 -8.29 -17.80
C LEU A 109 14.11 -9.32 -17.25
N THR A 110 14.11 -10.53 -17.81
CA THR A 110 15.03 -11.62 -17.48
C THR A 110 16.31 -11.62 -18.32
N SER A 111 16.36 -10.94 -19.47
CA SER A 111 17.43 -11.13 -20.47
C SER A 111 18.47 -10.00 -20.54
N TYR A 112 18.19 -8.79 -20.02
CA TYR A 112 19.17 -7.72 -19.98
C TYR A 112 19.47 -7.23 -18.56
N LYS A 113 20.76 -7.22 -18.23
CA LYS A 113 21.35 -6.67 -17.02
C LYS A 113 20.95 -5.19 -16.88
N PHE A 114 19.81 -4.88 -16.27
CA PHE A 114 19.58 -3.54 -15.75
C PHE A 114 20.78 -3.17 -14.90
N SER A 115 21.29 -1.94 -15.08
CA SER A 115 22.24 -1.42 -14.09
C SER A 115 21.56 -1.54 -12.71
N LYS A 116 22.34 -1.90 -11.68
CA LYS A 116 21.82 -2.04 -10.30
C LYS A 116 20.94 -0.85 -9.91
N TYR A 117 21.36 0.35 -10.31
CA TYR A 117 20.65 1.62 -10.08
C TYR A 117 19.29 1.70 -10.76
N THR A 118 19.20 1.30 -12.03
CA THR A 118 17.94 1.26 -12.78
C THR A 118 16.93 0.31 -12.15
N LYS A 119 17.38 -0.88 -11.75
CA LYS A 119 16.51 -1.85 -11.07
C LYS A 119 15.96 -1.28 -9.76
N THR A 120 16.82 -0.62 -8.97
CA THR A 120 16.40 0.04 -7.72
C THR A 120 15.39 1.17 -7.96
N ASP A 121 15.57 1.99 -8.99
CA ASP A 121 14.62 3.05 -9.33
C ASP A 121 13.26 2.46 -9.77
N TYR A 122 13.27 1.37 -10.55
CA TYR A 122 12.07 0.65 -10.94
C TYR A 122 11.36 -0.02 -9.75
N GLU A 123 12.10 -0.67 -8.86
CA GLU A 123 11.53 -1.22 -7.62
C GLU A 123 10.95 -0.11 -6.73
N SER A 124 11.57 1.07 -6.71
CA SER A 124 11.10 2.23 -5.95
C SER A 124 9.77 2.76 -6.47
N ILE A 125 9.60 2.90 -7.79
CA ILE A 125 8.32 3.32 -8.38
C ILE A 125 7.23 2.27 -8.11
N VAL A 126 7.55 0.99 -8.30
CA VAL A 126 6.58 -0.08 -8.06
C VAL A 126 6.15 -0.11 -6.60
N THR A 127 7.09 0.09 -5.67
CA THR A 127 6.78 0.19 -4.23
C THR A 127 5.90 1.41 -3.94
N GLY A 128 6.24 2.58 -4.48
CA GLY A 128 5.45 3.80 -4.28
C GLY A 128 4.02 3.66 -4.78
N MET A 129 3.84 3.16 -6.00
CA MET A 129 2.51 2.91 -6.58
C MET A 129 1.73 1.85 -5.78
N THR A 130 2.39 0.78 -5.33
CA THR A 130 1.75 -0.25 -4.50
C THR A 130 1.23 0.35 -3.19
N SER A 131 2.04 1.17 -2.51
CA SER A 131 1.63 1.86 -1.28
C SER A 131 0.47 2.83 -1.51
N MET A 132 0.48 3.56 -2.64
CA MET A 132 -0.63 4.44 -3.02
C MET A 132 -1.93 3.67 -3.24
N PHE A 133 -1.87 2.52 -3.90
CA PHE A 133 -3.05 1.66 -4.10
C PHE A 133 -3.52 0.99 -2.80
N GLU A 134 -2.61 0.62 -1.90
CA GLU A 134 -2.96 0.14 -0.56
C GLU A 134 -3.69 1.21 0.25
N LEU A 135 -3.24 2.47 0.18
CA LEU A 135 -3.92 3.61 0.78
C LEU A 135 -5.31 3.84 0.17
N ALA A 136 -5.42 3.84 -1.17
CA ALA A 136 -6.72 4.00 -1.84
C ALA A 136 -7.72 2.90 -1.44
N SER A 137 -7.25 1.65 -1.35
CA SER A 137 -8.03 0.50 -0.88
C SER A 137 -8.48 0.66 0.58
N SER A 138 -7.58 1.15 1.44
CA SER A 138 -7.87 1.47 2.84
C SER A 138 -8.95 2.56 2.97
N ILE A 139 -8.82 3.63 2.19
CA ILE A 139 -9.78 4.75 2.16
C ILE A 139 -11.17 4.26 1.74
N LEU A 140 -11.26 3.45 0.68
CA LEU A 140 -12.53 2.87 0.24
C LEU A 140 -13.21 2.05 1.34
N TRP A 141 -12.44 1.20 2.01
CA TRP A 141 -12.97 0.40 3.11
C TRP A 141 -13.49 1.27 4.27
N THR A 142 -12.77 2.33 4.65
CA THR A 142 -13.25 3.27 5.67
C THR A 142 -14.52 3.99 5.22
N ILE A 143 -14.65 4.35 3.94
CA ILE A 143 -15.87 4.96 3.39
C ILE A 143 -17.07 4.01 3.51
N GLU A 144 -16.85 2.71 3.26
CA GLU A 144 -17.89 1.68 3.32
C GLU A 144 -18.31 1.34 4.76
N THR A 145 -17.37 1.39 5.72
CA THR A 145 -17.58 0.90 7.09
C THR A 145 -17.82 1.99 8.15
N SER A 146 -17.44 3.24 7.89
CA SER A 146 -17.70 4.35 8.82
C SER A 146 -19.19 4.72 8.82
N ASP A 147 -19.71 5.30 9.91
CA ASP A 147 -21.03 5.96 9.94
C ASP A 147 -20.93 7.48 9.81
N ASP A 148 -19.71 8.04 9.85
CA ASP A 148 -19.46 9.48 9.79
C ASP A 148 -19.57 10.00 8.35
N SER A 149 -20.63 10.76 8.07
CA SER A 149 -20.90 11.31 6.74
C SER A 149 -19.88 12.36 6.30
N GLU A 150 -19.30 13.12 7.23
CA GLU A 150 -18.34 14.17 6.92
C GLU A 150 -16.98 13.55 6.58
N LEU A 151 -16.54 12.58 7.38
CA LEU A 151 -15.36 11.77 7.09
C LEU A 151 -15.49 11.09 5.72
N LYS A 152 -16.63 10.47 5.41
CA LYS A 152 -16.86 9.85 4.09
C LYS A 152 -16.69 10.84 2.94
N LYS A 153 -17.17 12.07 3.10
CA LYS A 153 -17.10 13.09 2.06
C LYS A 153 -15.65 13.49 1.80
N GLU A 154 -14.88 13.76 2.85
CA GLU A 154 -13.46 14.13 2.70
C GLU A 154 -12.62 12.96 2.16
N LEU A 155 -12.85 11.75 2.65
CA LEU A 155 -12.18 10.55 2.13
C LEU A 155 -12.48 10.28 0.65
N LYS A 156 -13.69 10.59 0.16
CA LYS A 156 -14.01 10.52 -1.27
C LYS A 156 -13.19 11.51 -2.08
N ASN A 157 -12.93 12.71 -1.54
CA ASN A 157 -12.05 13.70 -2.19
C ASN A 157 -10.61 13.19 -2.26
N CYS A 158 -10.08 12.67 -1.14
CA CYS A 158 -8.75 12.04 -1.11
C CYS A 158 -8.64 10.88 -2.11
N PHE A 159 -9.64 10.00 -2.16
CA PHE A 159 -9.67 8.89 -3.12
C PHE A 159 -9.66 9.37 -4.58
N LYS A 160 -10.43 10.43 -4.88
CA LYS A 160 -10.44 11.05 -6.20
C LYS A 160 -9.07 11.61 -6.58
N GLN A 161 -8.42 12.35 -5.68
CA GLN A 161 -7.06 12.87 -5.89
C GLN A 161 -6.06 11.75 -6.19
N ILE A 162 -6.11 10.66 -5.41
CA ILE A 162 -5.23 9.50 -5.64
C ILE A 162 -5.45 8.92 -7.04
N ASN A 163 -6.70 8.74 -7.46
CA ASN A 163 -6.98 8.19 -8.80
C ASN A 163 -6.48 9.11 -9.92
N GLU A 164 -6.72 10.42 -9.82
CA GLU A 164 -6.25 11.40 -10.80
C GLU A 164 -4.71 11.36 -10.91
N PHE A 165 -4.00 11.40 -9.77
CA PHE A 165 -2.54 11.29 -9.73
C PHE A 165 -2.01 9.98 -10.33
N MET A 166 -2.68 8.85 -10.03
CA MET A 166 -2.28 7.54 -10.52
C MET A 166 -2.55 7.37 -12.01
N ASP A 167 -3.63 7.95 -12.53
CA ASP A 167 -3.93 7.96 -13.97
C ASP A 167 -2.90 8.80 -14.74
N GLU A 168 -2.55 9.99 -14.25
CA GLU A 168 -1.48 10.82 -14.83
C GLU A 168 -0.12 10.10 -14.79
N THR A 169 0.20 9.48 -13.66
CA THR A 169 1.42 8.66 -13.49
C THR A 169 1.44 7.51 -14.50
N ASN A 170 0.33 6.80 -14.67
CA ASN A 170 0.20 5.72 -15.64
C ASN A 170 0.34 6.23 -17.08
N GLN A 171 -0.24 7.38 -17.42
CA GLN A 171 -0.09 7.98 -18.75
C GLN A 171 1.37 8.31 -19.05
N ARG A 172 2.05 9.02 -18.14
CA ARG A 172 3.50 9.33 -18.26
C ARG A 172 4.33 8.06 -18.35
N LEU A 173 3.97 7.04 -17.60
CA LEU A 173 4.63 5.74 -17.68
C LEU A 173 4.46 5.11 -19.05
N LEU A 174 3.31 5.22 -19.72
CA LEU A 174 3.01 4.51 -20.96
C LEU A 174 3.28 5.33 -22.24
N GLU A 175 3.52 6.62 -22.10
CA GLU A 175 3.80 7.54 -23.19
C GLU A 175 5.03 7.10 -24.01
N GLY A 176 4.94 7.20 -25.34
CA GLY A 176 6.04 6.84 -26.25
C GLY A 176 6.36 5.33 -26.37
N ARG A 177 5.60 4.45 -25.71
CA ARG A 177 5.86 2.99 -25.68
C ARG A 177 5.07 2.19 -26.70
N LYS A 178 5.67 1.06 -27.10
CA LYS A 178 5.01 0.04 -27.93
C LYS A 178 3.98 -0.76 -27.13
N THR A 179 2.99 -1.30 -27.81
CA THR A 179 1.88 -2.06 -27.20
C THR A 179 2.34 -3.18 -26.26
N ASN A 180 3.36 -3.96 -26.64
CA ASN A 180 3.86 -5.06 -25.80
C ASN A 180 4.52 -4.58 -24.49
N GLU A 181 5.22 -3.44 -24.54
CA GLU A 181 5.83 -2.83 -23.35
C GLU A 181 4.76 -2.35 -22.38
N ARG A 182 3.70 -1.73 -22.91
CA ARG A 182 2.56 -1.27 -22.13
C ARG A 182 1.88 -2.43 -21.41
N ILE A 183 1.64 -3.54 -22.11
CA ILE A 183 1.03 -4.75 -21.53
C ILE A 183 1.89 -5.31 -20.40
N LEU A 184 3.20 -5.41 -20.58
CA LEU A 184 4.10 -5.94 -19.55
C LEU A 184 4.12 -5.06 -18.29
N LEU A 185 4.27 -3.75 -18.47
CA LEU A 185 4.25 -2.80 -17.35
C LEU A 185 2.92 -2.83 -16.61
N GLN A 186 1.82 -2.75 -17.35
CA GLN A 186 0.48 -2.83 -16.76
C GLN A 186 0.27 -4.13 -16.00
N ARG A 187 0.71 -5.28 -16.55
CA ARG A 187 0.61 -6.57 -15.84
C ARG A 187 1.36 -6.55 -14.51
N ASP A 188 2.57 -6.03 -14.49
CA ASP A 188 3.39 -5.96 -13.28
C ASP A 188 2.75 -5.05 -12.22
N PHE A 189 2.15 -3.93 -12.62
CA PHE A 189 1.43 -3.03 -11.71
C PHE A 189 0.07 -3.58 -11.25
N SER A 190 -0.78 -4.05 -12.16
CA SER A 190 -2.10 -4.63 -11.84
C SER A 190 -1.98 -5.83 -10.92
N SER A 191 -0.93 -6.64 -11.07
CA SER A 191 -0.64 -7.77 -10.15
C SER A 191 -0.32 -7.34 -8.72
N LYS A 192 -0.13 -6.04 -8.46
CA LYS A 192 0.24 -5.45 -7.16
C LYS A 192 -0.83 -4.55 -6.51
N ILE A 193 -1.92 -4.25 -7.21
CA ILE A 193 -3.09 -3.53 -6.65
C ILE A 193 -3.92 -4.46 -5.75
N PRO A 194 -4.07 -4.20 -4.44
CA PRO A 194 -4.94 -5.01 -3.59
C PRO A 194 -6.43 -4.77 -3.91
N LYS A 195 -7.30 -5.70 -3.52
CA LYS A 195 -8.74 -5.44 -3.47
C LYS A 195 -9.05 -4.41 -2.39
N ALA A 196 -10.15 -3.67 -2.52
CA ALA A 196 -10.65 -2.77 -1.48
C ALA A 196 -10.73 -3.48 -0.11
N GLY A 197 -10.28 -2.83 0.95
CA GLY A 197 -10.23 -3.39 2.30
C GLY A 197 -9.23 -4.54 2.49
N HIS A 198 -8.33 -4.79 1.54
CA HIS A 198 -7.32 -5.84 1.65
C HIS A 198 -5.90 -5.29 1.59
N LEU A 199 -5.00 -5.97 2.31
CA LEU A 199 -3.56 -5.80 2.19
C LEU A 199 -2.98 -6.91 1.31
N LYS A 200 -1.94 -6.57 0.54
CA LYS A 200 -1.17 -7.56 -0.23
C LYS A 200 0.03 -8.06 0.58
N ILE A 201 0.18 -9.39 0.66
CA ILE A 201 1.21 -10.12 1.42
C ILE A 201 1.80 -11.30 0.63
#